data_AF-A0AAF0BTL2-F1
#
_entry.id   AF-A0AAF0BTL2-F1
#
_cell.length_a   1.000
_cell.length_b   1.000
_cell.length_c   1.000
_cell.angle_alpha   90.00
_cell.angle_beta   90.00
_cell.angle_gamma   90.00
#
_symmetry.space_group_name_H-M   'P 1'
#
loop_
_entity.id
_entity.type
_entity.pdbx_description
1 polymer ?
#
loop_
_entity_poly.entity_id
_entity_poly.type
_entity_poly.pdbx_seq_one_letter_code
_entity_poly.pdbx_strand_id
1 'polypeptide(L)'
;MTAVAPAPPDHTSSPVGRTHLGWVVAGASAAAGAIHLAMVPGHAGGSLLDPLGFALVGWFQLLVAGIVLADRGGRSVYKVAVVGNLAVTGLWLWSRTAGLPVGEHAGVAEEVTVVDGSAVALQLVAVVAAAWVLLAPGRVAAGRLAPALLAVGALGLATTVITSADAAEHGGSGHAHGEEAAAGDHGHGADDADRHATWMADVDEARCDTGFNIDAYWEETDYFGIDTYQGGAIDMSAAGGHDHGGGASAAGPAATEPDPTGGRGSAGLDELVALTSASGDGEGAAAALVTGLGEASEADYDAWRWWARTSGAVGGGHGDHSAAAPDDAGGHGGHAGPQPWTAMTDPAQCARLEEEVALARETALAYPTAADATEAGWVRVTGYVPGIAAHYMNFALVDGEFAVDEPEMILYDGDGPDAHVVGLSYYVIQDGDAEPTQGFTGDNDHYHRHVGLCQGPGGVIGDSTTTEEECAARGGVKANGSKGWMSHAWVVPGCESPWGLFSAATPLLEEATGEASGDNDGACVASAVRERYGMGTGVEVAPASVGGG
;
A
#
# COMPACT_ATOMS: atom_id res chain seq x y z
N MET A 1 60.80 29.62 -70.68
CA MET A 1 59.89 28.49 -70.96
C MET A 1 60.11 27.44 -69.90
N THR A 2 59.18 27.32 -68.96
CA THR A 2 58.84 26.07 -68.24
C THR A 2 57.55 26.37 -67.48
N ALA A 3 56.45 25.86 -68.02
CA ALA A 3 55.10 26.07 -67.50
C ALA A 3 54.88 25.23 -66.24
N VAL A 4 54.25 25.85 -65.24
CA VAL A 4 53.76 25.24 -64.01
C VAL A 4 52.63 24.28 -64.36
N ALA A 5 52.70 23.05 -63.85
CA ALA A 5 51.68 22.03 -64.03
C ALA A 5 50.37 22.40 -63.31
N PRO A 6 49.18 22.21 -63.90
CA PRO A 6 47.92 22.39 -63.20
C PRO A 6 47.63 21.20 -62.27
N ALA A 7 47.13 21.48 -61.08
CA ALA A 7 46.59 20.49 -60.15
C ALA A 7 45.34 19.80 -60.77
N PRO A 8 45.07 18.51 -60.47
CA PRO A 8 43.88 17.83 -60.95
C PRO A 8 42.61 18.33 -60.25
N PRO A 9 41.43 18.25 -60.90
CA PRO A 9 40.17 18.71 -60.34
C PRO A 9 39.65 17.81 -59.21
N ASP A 10 39.01 18.46 -58.25
CA ASP A 10 38.17 17.88 -57.20
C ASP A 10 37.07 16.96 -57.78
N HIS A 11 36.64 16.01 -56.95
CA HIS A 11 35.25 15.64 -56.64
C HIS A 11 35.22 14.20 -56.09
N THR A 12 35.81 14.00 -54.92
CA THR A 12 35.30 12.95 -54.02
C THR A 12 33.94 13.41 -53.54
N SER A 13 32.90 12.79 -54.09
CA SER A 13 31.56 12.82 -53.52
C SER A 13 31.60 12.17 -52.14
N SER A 14 32.00 12.92 -51.12
CA SER A 14 31.78 12.56 -49.73
C SER A 14 30.26 12.51 -49.49
N PRO A 15 29.72 11.43 -48.91
CA PRO A 15 28.29 11.24 -48.79
C PRO A 15 27.69 12.37 -47.96
N VAL A 16 26.79 13.10 -48.62
CA VAL A 16 25.95 14.18 -48.10
C VAL A 16 25.42 13.82 -46.71
N GLY A 17 25.61 14.74 -45.77
CA GLY A 17 25.27 14.61 -44.36
C GLY A 17 23.84 14.11 -44.14
N ARG A 18 23.73 12.88 -43.61
CA ARG A 18 22.48 12.31 -43.14
C ARG A 18 22.04 13.06 -41.88
N THR A 19 20.82 13.59 -41.93
CA THR A 19 20.24 14.64 -41.07
C THR A 19 20.29 14.31 -39.58
N HIS A 20 20.90 15.22 -38.81
CA HIS A 20 20.99 15.21 -37.34
C HIS A 20 19.65 15.11 -36.60
N LEU A 21 18.55 15.41 -37.29
CA LEU A 21 17.18 15.29 -36.78
C LEU A 21 16.74 13.84 -36.50
N GLY A 22 17.43 12.84 -37.08
CA GLY A 22 17.21 11.43 -36.73
C GLY A 22 17.46 11.14 -35.25
N TRP A 23 18.39 11.86 -34.61
CA TRP A 23 18.62 11.73 -33.17
C TRP A 23 17.45 12.23 -32.34
N VAL A 24 16.74 13.28 -32.80
CA VAL A 24 15.52 13.77 -32.16
C VAL A 24 14.39 12.74 -32.31
N VAL A 25 14.22 12.16 -33.50
CA VAL A 25 13.23 11.07 -33.73
C VAL A 25 13.54 9.89 -32.82
N ALA A 26 14.80 9.47 -32.74
CA ALA A 26 15.22 8.36 -31.90
C ALA A 26 15.05 8.64 -30.40
N GLY A 27 15.47 9.82 -29.93
CA GLY A 27 15.35 10.20 -28.52
C GLY A 27 13.90 10.32 -28.07
N ALA A 28 13.06 11.02 -28.85
CA ALA A 28 11.64 11.18 -28.54
C ALA A 28 10.88 9.86 -28.62
N SER A 29 11.18 9.00 -29.62
CA SER A 29 10.58 7.66 -29.69
C SER A 29 11.05 6.78 -28.53
N ALA A 30 12.33 6.82 -28.15
CA ALA A 30 12.85 6.04 -27.04
C ALA A 30 12.23 6.47 -25.70
N ALA A 31 12.11 7.78 -25.47
CA ALA A 31 11.49 8.35 -24.28
C ALA A 31 10.01 7.97 -24.18
N ALA A 32 9.23 8.15 -25.25
CA ALA A 32 7.84 7.71 -25.28
C ALA A 32 7.72 6.19 -25.07
N GLY A 33 8.59 5.40 -25.70
CA GLY A 33 8.57 3.94 -25.57
C GLY A 33 8.88 3.46 -24.16
N ALA A 34 9.79 4.13 -23.46
CA ALA A 34 10.10 3.86 -22.07
C ALA A 34 8.89 4.14 -21.15
N ILE A 35 8.20 5.26 -21.35
CA ILE A 35 6.98 5.57 -20.58
C ILE A 35 5.90 4.51 -20.81
N HIS A 36 5.59 4.15 -22.07
CA HIS A 36 4.58 3.12 -22.33
C HIS A 36 4.94 1.75 -21.74
N LEU A 37 6.22 1.36 -21.76
CA LEU A 37 6.65 0.11 -21.12
C LEU A 37 6.58 0.16 -19.59
N ALA A 38 6.90 1.32 -19.00
CA ALA A 38 6.82 1.50 -17.56
C ALA A 38 5.38 1.40 -17.04
N MET A 39 4.38 1.75 -17.86
CA MET A 39 2.96 1.68 -17.48
C MET A 39 2.36 0.27 -17.58
N VAL A 40 3.10 -0.72 -18.11
CA VAL A 40 2.59 -2.09 -18.29
C VAL A 40 2.18 -2.76 -16.96
N PRO A 41 2.95 -2.69 -15.86
CA PRO A 41 2.56 -3.31 -14.60
C PRO A 41 1.27 -2.71 -14.01
N GLY A 42 1.13 -1.38 -14.07
CA GLY A 42 -0.06 -0.69 -13.55
C GLY A 42 -1.36 -1.01 -14.31
N HIS A 43 -1.27 -1.51 -15.54
CA HIS A 43 -2.43 -1.90 -16.34
C HIS A 43 -2.69 -3.41 -16.33
N ALA A 44 -2.02 -4.21 -15.49
CA ALA A 44 -2.11 -5.67 -15.52
C ALA A 44 -3.33 -6.28 -14.77
N GLY A 45 -4.15 -5.46 -14.12
CA GLY A 45 -5.17 -5.89 -13.13
C GLY A 45 -6.44 -6.53 -13.69
N GLY A 46 -7.14 -5.90 -14.64
CA GLY A 46 -8.47 -6.37 -15.08
C GLY A 46 -8.51 -7.14 -16.42
N SER A 47 -7.55 -6.94 -17.30
CA SER A 47 -7.52 -7.52 -18.65
C SER A 47 -6.12 -7.55 -19.23
N LEU A 48 -5.78 -8.58 -20.01
CA LEU A 48 -4.50 -8.60 -20.74
C LEU A 48 -4.46 -7.64 -21.94
N LEU A 49 -5.60 -7.06 -22.35
CA LEU A 49 -5.67 -6.21 -23.54
C LEU A 49 -4.87 -4.91 -23.37
N ASP A 50 -5.05 -4.25 -22.24
CA ASP A 50 -4.43 -2.96 -21.92
C ASP A 50 -2.90 -3.08 -21.73
N PRO A 51 -2.36 -4.00 -20.89
CA PRO A 51 -0.93 -4.13 -20.67
C PRO A 51 -0.20 -4.64 -21.93
N LEU A 52 -0.84 -5.49 -22.75
CA LEU A 52 -0.30 -5.88 -24.06
C LEU A 52 -0.29 -4.71 -25.04
N GLY A 53 -1.32 -3.86 -25.04
CA GLY A 53 -1.37 -2.65 -25.85
C GLY A 53 -0.20 -1.71 -25.55
N PHE A 54 0.02 -1.40 -24.27
CA PHE A 54 1.16 -0.60 -23.81
C PHE A 54 2.50 -1.23 -24.17
N ALA A 55 2.67 -2.55 -23.95
CA ALA A 55 3.89 -3.25 -24.30
C ALA A 55 4.19 -3.21 -25.81
N LEU A 56 3.18 -3.43 -26.66
CA LEU A 56 3.32 -3.40 -28.11
C LEU A 56 3.72 -2.01 -28.61
N VAL A 57 3.09 -0.95 -28.09
CA VAL A 57 3.42 0.44 -28.44
C VAL A 57 4.84 0.78 -27.99
N GLY A 58 5.19 0.44 -26.76
CA GLY A 58 6.52 0.71 -26.20
C GLY A 58 7.64 0.04 -27.00
N TRP A 59 7.50 -1.26 -27.30
CA TRP A 59 8.46 -1.98 -28.13
C TRP A 59 8.53 -1.46 -29.57
N PHE A 60 7.40 -1.08 -30.16
CA PHE A 60 7.38 -0.42 -31.47
C PHE A 60 8.24 0.85 -31.48
N GLN A 61 8.08 1.70 -30.48
CA GLN A 61 8.80 2.98 -30.38
C GLN A 61 10.30 2.79 -30.12
N LEU A 62 10.68 1.82 -29.28
CA LEU A 62 12.09 1.44 -29.08
C LEU A 62 12.73 0.85 -30.35
N LEU A 63 12.00 0.04 -31.12
CA LEU A 63 12.48 -0.50 -32.40
C LEU A 63 12.73 0.59 -33.43
N VAL A 64 11.82 1.57 -33.55
CA VAL A 64 12.00 2.75 -34.39
C VAL A 64 13.27 3.51 -33.97
N ALA A 65 13.44 3.77 -32.68
CA ALA A 65 14.63 4.44 -32.15
C ALA A 65 15.92 3.68 -32.48
N GLY A 66 15.95 2.37 -32.21
CA GLY A 66 17.11 1.52 -32.48
C GLY A 66 17.50 1.45 -33.96
N ILE A 67 16.53 1.37 -34.87
CA ILE A 67 16.79 1.32 -36.32
C ILE A 67 17.32 2.68 -36.83
N VAL A 68 16.81 3.79 -36.29
CA VAL A 68 17.29 5.14 -36.62
C VAL A 68 18.70 5.36 -36.09
N LEU A 69 18.99 4.95 -34.86
CA LEU A 69 20.34 5.05 -34.25
C LEU A 69 21.38 4.16 -34.95
N ALA A 70 20.97 2.98 -35.41
CA ALA A 70 21.84 2.07 -36.15
C ALA A 70 22.17 2.55 -37.58
N ASP A 71 21.61 3.69 -38.03
CA ASP A 71 21.68 4.19 -39.41
C ASP A 71 21.24 3.14 -40.45
N ARG A 72 20.34 2.24 -40.05
CA ARG A 72 19.76 1.19 -40.90
C ARG A 72 18.39 1.58 -41.47
N GLY A 73 17.84 2.71 -41.00
CA GLY A 73 16.52 3.18 -41.41
C GLY A 73 16.53 4.05 -42.67
N GLY A 74 15.89 3.56 -43.74
CA GLY A 74 15.55 4.37 -44.91
C GLY A 74 14.32 5.25 -44.69
N ARG A 75 13.84 5.91 -45.75
CA ARG A 75 12.60 6.73 -45.73
C ARG A 75 11.37 5.95 -45.24
N SER A 76 11.37 4.62 -45.33
CA SER A 76 10.30 3.76 -44.80
C SER A 76 10.16 3.85 -43.28
N VAL A 77 11.27 3.89 -42.54
CA VAL A 77 11.25 3.91 -41.07
C VAL A 77 10.65 5.19 -40.54
N TYR A 78 11.00 6.34 -41.14
CA TYR A 78 10.39 7.62 -40.77
C TYR A 78 8.89 7.68 -41.12
N LYS A 79 8.45 7.02 -42.21
CA LYS A 79 7.00 6.91 -42.51
C LYS A 79 6.28 6.06 -41.48
N VAL A 80 6.90 4.94 -41.08
CA VAL A 80 6.37 4.05 -40.04
C VAL A 80 6.32 4.77 -38.69
N ALA A 81 7.33 5.56 -38.34
CA ALA A 81 7.33 6.41 -37.15
C ALA A 81 6.18 7.43 -37.17
N VAL A 82 5.95 8.11 -38.30
CA VAL A 82 4.82 9.06 -38.44
C VAL A 82 3.48 8.36 -38.31
N VAL A 83 3.25 7.30 -39.09
CA VAL A 83 1.94 6.62 -39.14
C VAL A 83 1.64 5.92 -37.82
N GLY A 84 2.62 5.23 -37.23
CA GLY A 84 2.43 4.49 -35.99
C GLY A 84 2.13 5.41 -34.81
N ASN A 85 2.93 6.46 -34.61
CA ASN A 85 2.68 7.39 -33.51
C ASN A 85 1.37 8.17 -33.70
N LEU A 86 0.99 8.54 -34.93
CA LEU A 86 -0.33 9.15 -35.18
C LEU A 86 -1.48 8.19 -34.87
N ALA A 87 -1.33 6.89 -35.12
CA ALA A 87 -2.33 5.90 -34.76
C ALA A 87 -2.48 5.77 -33.24
N VAL A 88 -1.36 5.73 -32.50
CA VAL A 88 -1.36 5.69 -31.03
C VAL A 88 -1.96 6.98 -30.45
N THR A 89 -1.56 8.15 -30.95
CA THR A 89 -2.20 9.43 -30.55
C THR A 89 -3.70 9.45 -30.86
N GLY A 90 -4.13 8.84 -31.97
CA GLY A 90 -5.55 8.72 -32.31
C GLY A 90 -6.32 7.80 -31.35
N LEU A 91 -5.72 6.69 -30.92
CA LEU A 91 -6.29 5.80 -29.91
C LEU A 91 -6.40 6.51 -28.55
N TRP A 92 -5.36 7.23 -28.14
CA TRP A 92 -5.37 8.04 -26.93
C TRP A 92 -6.44 9.15 -27.00
N LEU A 93 -6.54 9.88 -28.12
CA LEU A 93 -7.62 10.87 -28.27
C LEU A 93 -9.01 10.25 -28.16
N TRP A 94 -9.20 9.03 -28.67
CA TRP A 94 -10.46 8.31 -28.51
C TRP A 94 -10.72 7.99 -27.04
N SER A 95 -9.75 7.41 -26.33
CA SER A 95 -9.91 7.07 -24.90
C SER A 95 -10.28 8.29 -24.06
N ARG A 96 -9.69 9.46 -24.33
CA ARG A 96 -9.95 10.70 -23.56
C ARG A 96 -11.21 11.48 -23.98
N THR A 97 -11.82 11.17 -25.12
CA THR A 97 -13.00 11.93 -25.60
C THR A 97 -14.30 11.15 -25.61
N ALA A 98 -14.25 9.85 -25.91
CA ALA A 98 -15.44 9.01 -26.04
C ALA A 98 -15.32 7.65 -25.32
N GLY A 99 -14.12 7.31 -24.83
CA GLY A 99 -13.82 5.99 -24.28
C GLY A 99 -13.63 4.94 -25.37
N LEU A 100 -12.70 4.01 -25.16
CA LEU A 100 -12.45 2.92 -26.10
C LEU A 100 -13.62 1.91 -26.06
N PRO A 101 -13.95 1.23 -27.17
CA PRO A 101 -15.07 0.29 -27.20
C PRO A 101 -14.80 -1.04 -26.47
N VAL A 102 -13.57 -1.27 -26.04
CA VAL A 102 -13.06 -2.47 -25.37
C VAL A 102 -11.97 -2.06 -24.38
N GLY A 103 -11.69 -2.89 -23.37
CA GLY A 103 -10.76 -2.58 -22.28
C GLY A 103 -11.48 -2.47 -20.94
N GLU A 104 -10.73 -2.28 -19.87
CA GLU A 104 -11.27 -2.17 -18.51
C GLU A 104 -12.24 -0.99 -18.35
N HIS A 105 -11.97 0.11 -19.07
CA HIS A 105 -12.76 1.35 -19.06
C HIS A 105 -13.65 1.50 -20.32
N ALA A 106 -14.19 0.40 -20.85
CA ALA A 106 -14.91 0.41 -22.11
C ALA A 106 -16.10 1.39 -22.12
N GLY A 107 -16.10 2.34 -23.07
CA GLY A 107 -17.14 3.36 -23.24
C GLY A 107 -17.09 4.52 -22.25
N VAL A 108 -16.09 4.56 -21.37
CA VAL A 108 -15.86 5.63 -20.41
C VAL A 108 -14.71 6.51 -20.90
N ALA A 109 -14.93 7.82 -20.99
CA ALA A 109 -13.87 8.75 -21.33
C ALA A 109 -12.94 8.91 -20.12
N GLU A 110 -11.66 8.62 -20.32
CA GLU A 110 -10.66 8.69 -19.25
C GLU A 110 -10.04 10.09 -19.14
N GLU A 111 -9.52 10.46 -17.96
CA GLU A 111 -8.91 11.78 -17.73
C GLU A 111 -7.50 11.89 -18.33
N VAL A 112 -7.07 13.11 -18.67
CA VAL A 112 -5.69 13.35 -19.13
C VAL A 112 -4.79 13.57 -17.93
N THR A 113 -3.73 12.77 -17.80
CA THR A 113 -2.73 12.90 -16.73
C THR A 113 -1.44 13.50 -17.25
N VAL A 114 -0.50 13.75 -16.33
CA VAL A 114 0.85 14.21 -16.69
C VAL A 114 1.61 13.13 -17.46
N VAL A 115 1.39 11.85 -17.12
CA VAL A 115 2.14 10.72 -17.66
C VAL A 115 1.73 10.42 -19.10
N ASP A 116 0.45 10.27 -19.38
CA ASP A 116 -0.03 10.04 -20.76
C ASP A 116 0.13 11.28 -21.64
N GLY A 117 -0.11 12.48 -21.10
CA GLY A 117 0.14 13.75 -21.76
C GLY A 117 1.59 13.91 -22.19
N SER A 118 2.54 13.54 -21.33
CA SER A 118 3.97 13.56 -21.62
C SER A 118 4.35 12.54 -22.70
N ALA A 119 3.81 11.31 -22.63
CA ALA A 119 4.01 10.31 -23.66
C ALA A 119 3.51 10.78 -25.03
N VAL A 120 2.32 11.38 -25.09
CA VAL A 120 1.75 11.92 -26.34
C VAL A 120 2.53 13.12 -26.86
N ALA A 121 3.00 14.02 -26.01
CA ALA A 121 3.84 15.14 -26.42
C ALA A 121 5.13 14.65 -27.10
N LEU A 122 5.81 13.66 -26.49
CA LEU A 122 7.01 13.04 -27.06
C LEU A 122 6.73 12.33 -28.39
N GLN A 123 5.57 11.65 -28.50
CA GLN A 123 5.12 11.05 -29.77
C GLN A 123 4.94 12.09 -30.86
N LEU A 124 4.32 13.24 -30.56
CA LEU A 124 4.11 14.32 -31.53
C LEU A 124 5.45 14.96 -31.95
N VAL A 125 6.41 15.10 -31.02
CA VAL A 125 7.77 15.54 -31.36
C VAL A 125 8.44 14.57 -32.33
N ALA A 126 8.33 13.26 -32.09
CA ALA A 126 8.84 12.24 -33.02
C ALA A 126 8.15 12.32 -34.40
N VAL A 127 6.83 12.52 -34.45
CA VAL A 127 6.06 12.69 -35.69
C VAL A 127 6.54 13.91 -36.48
N VAL A 128 6.63 15.08 -35.84
CA VAL A 128 7.05 16.33 -36.50
C VAL A 128 8.47 16.20 -37.02
N ALA A 129 9.40 15.69 -36.21
CA ALA A 129 10.78 15.49 -36.61
C ALA A 129 10.89 14.50 -37.78
N ALA A 130 10.18 13.37 -37.74
CA ALA A 130 10.19 12.37 -38.80
C ALA A 130 9.55 12.88 -40.10
N ALA A 131 8.43 13.60 -40.01
CA ALA A 131 7.79 14.25 -41.16
C ALA A 131 8.72 15.28 -41.79
N TRP A 132 9.47 16.04 -40.98
CA TRP A 132 10.40 17.03 -41.47
C TRP A 132 11.59 16.40 -42.22
N VAL A 133 12.13 15.27 -41.71
CA VAL A 133 13.14 14.46 -42.43
C VAL A 133 12.61 14.00 -43.79
N LEU A 134 11.33 13.62 -43.87
CA LEU A 134 10.71 13.15 -45.11
C LEU A 134 10.49 14.27 -46.13
N LEU A 135 10.06 15.45 -45.69
CA LEU A 135 9.61 16.56 -46.55
C LEU A 135 10.75 17.52 -46.96
N ALA A 136 11.79 17.67 -46.15
CA ALA A 136 12.88 18.62 -46.40
C ALA A 136 14.29 18.02 -46.20
N PRO A 137 14.68 16.95 -46.94
CA PRO A 137 15.89 16.16 -46.71
C PRO A 137 17.25 16.87 -46.96
N GLY A 138 17.30 18.20 -47.05
CA GLY A 138 18.54 18.94 -47.37
C GLY A 138 18.69 20.33 -46.74
N ARG A 139 17.90 20.70 -45.73
CA ARG A 139 17.86 22.08 -45.20
C ARG A 139 18.37 22.28 -43.76
N VAL A 140 18.86 21.24 -43.08
CA VAL A 140 19.21 21.34 -41.66
C VAL A 140 20.66 20.93 -41.41
N ALA A 141 21.58 21.88 -41.58
CA ALA A 141 22.94 21.79 -41.07
C ALA A 141 22.97 22.30 -39.61
N ALA A 142 22.30 21.58 -38.71
CA ALA A 142 22.46 21.82 -37.26
C ALA A 142 23.67 21.02 -36.76
N GLY A 143 24.51 21.61 -35.90
CA GLY A 143 25.63 20.90 -35.29
C GLY A 143 25.17 19.67 -34.49
N ARG A 144 26.05 18.66 -34.32
CA ARG A 144 25.74 17.38 -33.65
C ARG A 144 25.26 17.51 -32.19
N LEU A 145 25.61 18.61 -31.53
CA LEU A 145 25.42 18.78 -30.09
C LEU A 145 23.94 18.99 -29.71
N ALA A 146 23.23 19.88 -30.40
CA ALA A 146 21.87 20.26 -30.00
C ALA A 146 20.84 19.12 -30.15
N PRO A 147 20.83 18.34 -31.25
CA PRO A 147 19.94 17.18 -31.38
C PRO A 147 20.24 16.06 -30.39
N ALA A 148 21.52 15.89 -30.00
CA ALA A 148 21.90 14.93 -28.97
C ALA A 148 21.43 15.40 -27.58
N LEU A 149 21.58 16.69 -27.26
CA LEU A 149 21.08 17.27 -26.00
C LEU A 149 19.55 17.18 -25.90
N LEU A 150 18.83 17.39 -27.01
CA LEU A 150 17.37 17.20 -27.05
C LEU A 150 16.96 15.74 -26.84
N ALA A 151 17.70 14.79 -27.40
CA ALA A 151 17.46 13.38 -27.17
C ALA A 151 17.72 12.97 -25.71
N VAL A 152 18.79 13.49 -25.10
CA VAL A 152 19.08 13.28 -23.67
C VAL A 152 18.03 13.96 -22.79
N GLY A 153 17.61 15.18 -23.13
CA GLY A 153 16.55 15.89 -22.41
C GLY A 153 15.21 15.15 -22.46
N ALA A 154 14.85 14.56 -23.61
CA ALA A 154 13.66 13.72 -23.73
C ALA A 154 13.73 12.46 -22.86
N LEU A 155 14.90 11.82 -22.77
CA LEU A 155 15.12 10.68 -21.88
C LEU A 155 15.09 11.10 -20.41
N GLY A 156 15.67 12.25 -20.06
CA GLY A 156 15.60 12.82 -18.72
C GLY A 156 14.17 13.12 -18.30
N LEU A 157 13.35 13.70 -19.19
CA LEU A 157 11.92 13.91 -18.97
C LEU A 157 11.18 12.59 -18.77
N ALA A 158 11.48 11.56 -19.57
CA ALA A 158 10.88 10.24 -19.38
C ALA A 158 11.26 9.64 -18.02
N THR A 159 12.51 9.78 -17.58
CA THR A 159 12.91 9.35 -16.23
C THR A 159 12.12 10.09 -15.16
N THR A 160 12.01 11.42 -15.22
CA THR A 160 11.26 12.19 -14.21
C THR A 160 9.78 11.84 -14.18
N VAL A 161 9.18 11.57 -15.34
CA VAL A 161 7.77 11.16 -15.44
C VAL A 161 7.57 9.72 -14.96
N ILE A 162 8.52 8.82 -15.20
CA ILE A 162 8.41 7.44 -14.72
C ILE A 162 8.57 7.35 -13.21
N THR A 163 9.35 8.25 -12.61
CA THR A 163 9.61 8.28 -11.15
C THR A 163 8.67 9.20 -10.38
N SER A 164 7.66 9.82 -11.02
CA SER A 164 6.70 10.68 -10.32
C SER A 164 5.60 9.86 -9.63
N ALA A 165 5.01 10.39 -8.56
CA ALA A 165 3.87 9.78 -7.86
C ALA A 165 2.71 9.46 -8.83
N ASP A 166 2.38 10.40 -9.73
CA ASP A 166 1.38 10.21 -10.80
C ASP A 166 1.58 8.93 -11.63
N ALA A 167 2.82 8.45 -11.79
CA ALA A 167 3.12 7.26 -12.58
C ALA A 167 2.90 5.95 -11.82
N ALA A 168 2.99 5.98 -10.49
CA ALA A 168 2.58 4.86 -9.63
C ALA A 168 1.06 4.71 -9.61
N GLU A 169 0.34 5.84 -9.61
CA GLU A 169 -1.12 5.88 -9.57
C GLU A 169 -1.77 5.75 -10.96
N HIS A 170 -1.02 5.92 -12.06
CA HIS A 170 -1.59 6.01 -13.41
C HIS A 170 -2.34 4.75 -13.89
N GLY A 171 -2.18 3.62 -13.21
CA GLY A 171 -2.90 2.37 -13.47
C GLY A 171 -4.01 2.05 -12.44
N GLY A 172 -4.11 2.83 -11.36
CA GLY A 172 -5.13 2.69 -10.32
C GLY A 172 -6.33 3.59 -10.58
N SER A 173 -7.50 3.15 -10.14
CA SER A 173 -8.76 3.90 -10.24
C SER A 173 -8.57 5.33 -9.69
N GLY A 174 -8.79 6.34 -10.54
CA GLY A 174 -8.45 7.72 -10.26
C GLY A 174 -9.33 8.40 -9.21
N HIS A 175 -8.68 8.98 -8.20
CA HIS A 175 -9.21 10.08 -7.40
C HIS A 175 -8.19 11.22 -7.41
N ALA A 176 -8.40 12.22 -8.27
CA ALA A 176 -7.55 13.40 -8.35
C ALA A 176 -8.19 14.60 -7.61
N HIS A 177 -7.45 15.18 -6.66
CA HIS A 177 -7.67 16.53 -6.18
C HIS A 177 -7.01 17.51 -7.15
N GLY A 178 -7.77 18.49 -7.65
CA GLY A 178 -7.28 19.49 -8.58
C GLY A 178 -6.52 20.60 -7.86
N GLU A 179 -5.28 20.87 -8.29
CA GLU A 179 -4.61 22.14 -8.02
C GLU A 179 -4.17 22.81 -9.34
N GLU A 180 -4.63 24.05 -9.51
CA GLU A 180 -4.30 24.90 -10.65
C GLU A 180 -2.82 25.33 -10.61
N ALA A 181 -2.19 25.27 -11.77
CA ALA A 181 -0.80 25.60 -12.00
C ALA A 181 -0.39 27.04 -11.59
N ALA A 182 0.75 27.16 -10.93
CA ALA A 182 1.60 28.34 -11.01
C ALA A 182 3.06 27.92 -11.28
N ALA A 183 3.53 28.25 -12.47
CA ALA A 183 4.89 27.99 -12.92
C ALA A 183 5.92 28.90 -12.23
N GLY A 184 6.98 28.28 -11.71
CA GLY A 184 8.30 28.87 -11.54
C GLY A 184 8.73 29.11 -10.09
N ASP A 185 9.66 28.30 -9.59
CA ASP A 185 11.01 28.70 -9.16
C ASP A 185 11.73 27.47 -8.59
N HIS A 186 13.02 27.31 -8.87
CA HIS A 186 13.81 26.17 -8.42
C HIS A 186 14.20 26.35 -6.95
N GLY A 187 13.39 25.80 -6.03
CA GLY A 187 13.60 25.85 -4.57
C GLY A 187 12.88 24.76 -3.75
N HIS A 188 12.66 23.57 -4.29
CA HIS A 188 11.73 22.56 -3.77
C HIS A 188 12.26 21.66 -2.64
N GLY A 189 12.80 22.23 -1.56
CA GLY A 189 13.27 21.43 -0.42
C GLY A 189 12.69 21.88 0.91
N ALA A 190 12.90 23.15 1.24
CA ALA A 190 12.39 23.72 2.49
C ALA A 190 10.88 24.04 2.40
N ASP A 191 10.42 24.52 1.25
CA ASP A 191 9.03 24.93 1.06
C ASP A 191 8.04 23.76 1.08
N ASP A 192 8.48 22.54 0.78
CA ASP A 192 7.62 21.34 0.80
C ASP A 192 7.48 20.78 2.22
N ALA A 193 8.57 20.78 3.02
CA ALA A 193 8.53 20.38 4.43
C ALA A 193 7.69 21.35 5.28
N ASP A 194 7.83 22.65 5.05
CA ASP A 194 7.02 23.67 5.75
C ASP A 194 5.53 23.57 5.37
N ARG A 195 5.22 23.23 4.11
CA ARG A 195 3.86 22.97 3.64
C ARG A 195 3.27 21.71 4.27
N HIS A 196 4.03 20.62 4.33
CA HIS A 196 3.60 19.38 4.98
C HIS A 196 3.36 19.58 6.48
N ALA A 197 4.26 20.29 7.18
CA ALA A 197 4.09 20.61 8.60
C ALA A 197 2.86 21.49 8.86
N THR A 198 2.57 22.44 7.96
CA THR A 198 1.35 23.26 8.05
C THR A 198 0.11 22.40 7.84
N TRP A 199 0.11 21.53 6.83
CA TRP A 199 -1.00 20.61 6.57
C TRP A 199 -1.26 19.67 7.75
N MET A 200 -0.22 19.08 8.36
CA MET A 200 -0.38 18.24 9.56
C MET A 200 -0.99 19.05 10.72
N ALA A 201 -0.54 20.29 10.94
CA ALA A 201 -1.11 21.14 11.99
C ALA A 201 -2.60 21.49 11.73
N ASP A 202 -2.98 21.71 10.46
CA ASP A 202 -4.38 21.93 10.09
C ASP A 202 -5.22 20.66 10.32
N VAL A 203 -4.68 19.48 10.03
CA VAL A 203 -5.33 18.19 10.35
C VAL A 203 -5.47 18.00 11.85
N ASP A 204 -4.42 18.28 12.64
CA ASP A 204 -4.45 18.18 14.11
C ASP A 204 -5.52 19.11 14.72
N GLU A 205 -5.71 20.30 14.17
CA GLU A 205 -6.77 21.22 14.63
C GLU A 205 -8.17 20.74 14.22
N ALA A 206 -8.30 20.08 13.07
CA ALA A 206 -9.58 19.69 12.49
C ALA A 206 -10.06 18.28 12.88
N ARG A 207 -9.15 17.38 13.27
CA ARG A 207 -9.47 15.96 13.47
C ARG A 207 -10.44 15.74 14.64
N CYS A 208 -11.41 14.85 14.44
CA CYS A 208 -12.49 14.56 15.38
C CYS A 208 -12.51 13.10 15.87
N ASP A 209 -11.43 12.37 15.62
CA ASP A 209 -11.31 10.91 15.69
C ASP A 209 -10.44 10.39 16.84
N THR A 210 -9.74 11.26 17.56
CA THR A 210 -8.76 10.86 18.59
C THR A 210 -9.37 10.04 19.72
N GLY A 211 -10.69 10.12 19.92
CA GLY A 211 -11.44 9.35 20.91
C GLY A 211 -11.81 7.92 20.49
N PHE A 212 -11.58 7.49 19.24
CA PHE A 212 -11.86 6.12 18.81
C PHE A 212 -10.82 5.11 19.29
N ASN A 213 -9.59 5.57 19.52
CA ASN A 213 -8.49 4.76 20.03
C ASN A 213 -8.03 5.27 21.40
N ILE A 214 -7.54 4.36 22.24
CA ILE A 214 -7.00 4.70 23.57
C ILE A 214 -5.64 5.41 23.48
N ASP A 215 -5.25 6.13 24.52
CA ASP A 215 -3.96 6.84 24.59
C ASP A 215 -2.77 5.93 24.24
N ALA A 216 -2.78 4.68 24.70
CA ALA A 216 -1.72 3.71 24.43
C ALA A 216 -1.53 3.41 22.93
N TYR A 217 -2.60 3.46 22.13
CA TYR A 217 -2.48 3.33 20.68
C TYR A 217 -1.73 4.52 20.10
N TRP A 218 -2.11 5.74 20.47
CA TRP A 218 -1.45 6.95 20.00
C TRP A 218 0.03 7.00 20.42
N GLU A 219 0.35 6.60 21.65
CA GLU A 219 1.72 6.48 22.13
C GLU A 219 2.55 5.43 21.37
N GLU A 220 1.96 4.28 21.04
CA GLU A 220 2.62 3.25 20.23
C GLU A 220 2.83 3.73 18.79
N THR A 221 1.84 4.38 18.17
CA THR A 221 1.98 4.93 16.82
C THR A 221 3.04 6.02 16.74
N ASP A 222 3.08 6.96 17.69
CA ASP A 222 4.12 8.01 17.77
C ASP A 222 5.50 7.41 17.96
N TYR A 223 5.62 6.44 18.87
CA TYR A 223 6.89 5.77 19.13
C TYR A 223 7.42 5.06 17.88
N PHE A 224 6.58 4.27 17.20
CA PHE A 224 6.98 3.51 16.02
C PHE A 224 7.03 4.34 14.73
N GLY A 225 6.53 5.58 14.75
CA GLY A 225 6.45 6.43 13.57
C GLY A 225 5.40 5.93 12.56
N ILE A 226 4.29 5.38 13.05
CA ILE A 226 3.16 4.94 12.23
C ILE A 226 2.41 6.17 11.71
N ASP A 227 2.02 6.14 10.43
CA ASP A 227 1.18 7.19 9.88
C ASP A 227 -0.24 7.14 10.46
N THR A 228 -0.64 8.26 11.07
CA THR A 228 -1.98 8.48 11.63
C THR A 228 -2.69 9.66 10.98
N TYR A 229 -2.20 10.12 9.83
CA TYR A 229 -2.78 11.20 9.03
C TYR A 229 -3.42 10.70 7.74
N GLN A 230 -2.70 9.93 6.91
CA GLN A 230 -3.17 9.49 5.58
C GLN A 230 -3.46 7.99 5.48
N GLY A 231 -3.27 7.22 6.56
CA GLY A 231 -3.46 5.77 6.56
C GLY A 231 -2.40 4.98 5.78
N GLY A 232 -1.23 5.57 5.50
CA GLY A 232 -0.15 4.91 4.76
C GLY A 232 1.24 5.44 5.13
N ALA A 233 2.31 4.65 4.98
CA ALA A 233 3.65 5.09 5.41
C ALA A 233 4.05 6.44 4.77
N ILE A 234 4.26 7.47 5.60
CA ILE A 234 4.81 8.75 5.15
C ILE A 234 6.20 8.48 4.57
N ASP A 235 6.42 8.86 3.30
CA ASP A 235 7.75 8.81 2.69
C ASP A 235 8.68 9.84 3.34
N MET A 236 9.36 9.42 4.41
CA MET A 236 10.37 10.22 5.10
C MET A 236 11.61 10.50 4.23
N SER A 237 11.70 9.98 3.00
CA SER A 237 12.79 10.28 2.06
C SER A 237 12.74 11.72 1.54
N ALA A 238 11.58 12.39 1.61
CA ALA A 238 11.46 13.82 1.32
C ALA A 238 12.23 14.71 2.32
N ALA A 239 12.60 14.19 3.51
CA ALA A 239 13.48 14.87 4.46
C ALA A 239 14.98 14.60 4.23
N GLY A 240 15.34 13.68 3.32
CA GLY A 240 16.70 13.19 3.12
C GLY A 240 17.26 13.50 1.73
N GLY A 241 17.73 14.73 1.54
CA GLY A 241 18.51 15.10 0.36
C GLY A 241 19.66 14.12 0.10
N HIS A 242 19.70 13.55 -1.09
CA HIS A 242 20.73 12.60 -1.54
C HIS A 242 22.14 13.15 -1.36
N ASP A 243 22.96 12.46 -0.56
CA ASP A 243 24.42 12.58 -0.65
C ASP A 243 25.07 11.19 -0.75
N HIS A 244 25.85 11.00 -1.81
CA HIS A 244 26.67 9.81 -2.02
C HIS A 244 28.01 10.00 -1.32
N GLY A 245 28.15 9.50 -0.09
CA GLY A 245 29.44 9.53 0.60
C GLY A 245 29.42 8.70 1.88
N GLY A 246 30.26 7.65 1.92
CA GLY A 246 30.32 6.74 3.06
C GLY A 246 30.78 7.38 4.36
N GLY A 247 30.30 6.79 5.47
CA GLY A 247 30.88 6.95 6.80
C GLY A 247 30.17 7.97 7.69
N ALA A 248 29.32 7.45 8.58
CA ALA A 248 28.77 8.08 9.78
C ALA A 248 27.86 9.31 9.60
N SER A 249 26.70 9.21 10.27
CA SER A 249 25.70 10.24 10.58
C SER A 249 24.94 10.90 9.42
N ALA A 250 23.71 10.43 9.21
CA ALA A 250 22.59 11.27 8.78
C ALA A 250 21.38 10.88 9.66
N ALA A 251 21.02 11.79 10.56
CA ALA A 251 19.85 11.68 11.42
C ALA A 251 18.61 12.02 10.59
N GLY A 252 17.72 11.04 10.39
CA GLY A 252 16.28 11.33 10.35
C GLY A 252 15.81 11.68 11.77
N PRO A 253 14.51 11.60 12.10
CA PRO A 253 14.12 11.55 13.51
C PRO A 253 14.77 10.37 14.28
N ALA A 254 15.47 9.49 13.56
CA ALA A 254 16.38 8.46 14.04
C ALA A 254 17.36 8.90 15.15
N ALA A 255 17.20 8.27 16.32
CA ALA A 255 18.19 8.04 17.38
C ALA A 255 18.44 9.14 18.43
N THR A 256 17.41 9.81 18.95
CA THR A 256 17.55 10.57 20.21
C THR A 256 17.56 9.65 21.44
N GLU A 257 16.83 8.53 21.40
CA GLU A 257 16.83 7.54 22.46
C GLU A 257 17.97 6.52 22.29
N PRO A 258 18.87 6.40 23.28
CA PRO A 258 19.93 5.43 23.24
C PRO A 258 19.36 4.00 23.32
N ASP A 259 20.04 3.06 22.68
CA ASP A 259 19.79 1.62 22.86
C ASP A 259 19.74 1.30 24.37
N PRO A 260 18.61 0.81 24.90
CA PRO A 260 18.45 0.53 26.34
C PRO A 260 19.40 -0.58 26.82
N THR A 261 19.89 -1.42 25.91
CA THR A 261 20.88 -2.46 26.20
C THR A 261 22.33 -1.97 26.09
N GLY A 262 22.55 -0.73 25.65
CA GLY A 262 23.87 -0.14 25.43
C GLY A 262 24.71 -0.89 24.39
N GLY A 263 24.06 -1.45 23.37
CA GLY A 263 24.69 -2.23 22.29
C GLY A 263 25.04 -3.66 22.67
N ARG A 264 24.64 -4.14 23.86
CA ARG A 264 24.95 -5.50 24.31
C ARG A 264 23.89 -6.54 23.92
N GLY A 265 22.66 -6.12 23.69
CA GLY A 265 21.51 -7.01 23.56
C GLY A 265 21.14 -7.76 24.84
N SER A 266 20.13 -8.61 24.76
CA SER A 266 19.72 -9.56 25.80
C SER A 266 19.18 -10.83 25.13
N ALA A 267 19.13 -11.94 25.88
CA ALA A 267 18.54 -13.18 25.37
C ALA A 267 17.03 -13.04 25.09
N GLY A 268 16.32 -12.25 25.92
CA GLY A 268 14.90 -11.96 25.70
C GLY A 268 14.68 -11.10 24.45
N LEU A 269 15.54 -10.12 24.19
CA LEU A 269 15.53 -9.38 22.93
C LEU A 269 15.76 -10.30 21.73
N ASP A 270 16.77 -11.18 21.78
CA ASP A 270 17.06 -12.11 20.68
C ASP A 270 15.86 -13.01 20.35
N GLU A 271 15.11 -13.44 21.38
CA GLU A 271 13.88 -14.22 21.23
C GLU A 271 12.76 -13.41 20.57
N LEU A 272 12.48 -12.19 21.04
CA LEU A 272 11.46 -11.31 20.44
C LEU A 272 11.80 -10.93 18.99
N VAL A 273 13.07 -10.71 18.67
CA VAL A 273 13.55 -10.45 17.31
C VAL A 273 13.28 -11.65 16.39
N ALA A 274 13.54 -12.86 16.87
CA ALA A 274 13.28 -14.08 16.11
C ALA A 274 11.77 -14.30 15.88
N LEU A 275 10.95 -14.08 16.90
CA LEU A 275 9.49 -14.15 16.80
C LEU A 275 8.94 -13.10 15.83
N THR A 276 9.43 -11.86 15.90
CA THR A 276 9.02 -10.78 15.00
C THR A 276 9.37 -11.11 13.56
N SER A 277 10.54 -11.70 13.32
CA SER A 277 10.96 -12.08 11.96
C SER A 277 10.09 -13.19 11.37
N ALA A 278 9.50 -14.04 12.21
CA ALA A 278 8.66 -15.16 11.79
C ALA A 278 7.16 -14.81 11.73
N SER A 279 6.71 -13.70 12.33
CA SER A 279 5.28 -13.41 12.49
C SER A 279 4.54 -13.21 11.17
N GLY A 280 5.24 -12.90 10.09
CA GLY A 280 4.68 -12.85 8.72
C GLY A 280 4.45 -14.23 8.07
N ASP A 281 4.88 -15.33 8.69
CA ASP A 281 4.74 -16.69 8.16
C ASP A 281 3.39 -17.35 8.55
N GLY A 282 2.40 -16.54 8.95
CA GLY A 282 1.03 -16.96 9.26
C GLY A 282 0.60 -16.68 10.70
N GLU A 283 -0.69 -16.93 10.95
CA GLU A 283 -1.42 -16.59 12.17
C GLU A 283 -0.82 -17.27 13.41
N GLY A 284 -0.34 -18.51 13.28
CA GLY A 284 0.33 -19.21 14.38
C GLY A 284 1.67 -18.58 14.77
N ALA A 285 2.41 -18.03 13.81
CA ALA A 285 3.67 -17.35 14.08
C ALA A 285 3.44 -15.95 14.68
N ALA A 286 2.41 -15.24 14.21
CA ALA A 286 1.98 -13.99 14.83
C ALA A 286 1.49 -14.19 16.28
N ALA A 287 0.73 -15.25 16.53
CA ALA A 287 0.32 -15.63 17.88
C ALA A 287 1.52 -15.89 18.80
N ALA A 288 2.55 -16.58 18.30
CA ALA A 288 3.79 -16.80 19.05
C ALA A 288 4.51 -15.48 19.40
N LEU A 289 4.47 -14.49 18.51
CA LEU A 289 4.96 -13.15 18.81
C LEU A 289 4.14 -12.48 19.91
N VAL A 290 2.81 -12.51 19.85
CA VAL A 290 1.94 -11.92 20.88
C VAL A 290 2.20 -12.56 22.25
N THR A 291 2.29 -13.90 22.31
CA THR A 291 2.68 -14.61 23.54
C THR A 291 4.06 -14.17 24.04
N GLY A 292 5.07 -14.11 23.15
CA GLY A 292 6.41 -13.65 23.52
C GLY A 292 6.43 -12.22 24.06
N LEU A 293 5.68 -11.30 23.44
CA LEU A 293 5.52 -9.92 23.92
C LEU A 293 4.81 -9.86 25.28
N GLY A 294 3.84 -10.75 25.51
CA GLY A 294 3.13 -10.88 26.79
C GLY A 294 4.03 -11.36 27.93
N GLU A 295 4.91 -12.32 27.66
CA GLU A 295 5.83 -12.91 28.63
C GLU A 295 7.11 -12.06 28.87
N ALA A 296 7.41 -11.14 27.95
CA ALA A 296 8.60 -10.32 28.00
C ALA A 296 8.67 -9.46 29.28
N SER A 297 9.87 -9.37 29.85
CA SER A 297 10.14 -8.36 30.88
C SER A 297 10.05 -6.95 30.28
N GLU A 298 9.69 -5.94 31.07
CA GLU A 298 9.64 -4.54 30.59
C GLU A 298 10.97 -4.11 29.96
N ALA A 299 12.11 -4.57 30.48
CA ALA A 299 13.42 -4.25 29.91
C ALA A 299 13.66 -4.90 28.53
N ASP A 300 13.16 -6.12 28.31
CA ASP A 300 13.26 -6.79 27.01
C ASP A 300 12.24 -6.24 26.02
N TYR A 301 11.04 -5.87 26.48
CA TYR A 301 10.02 -5.19 25.68
C TYR A 301 10.50 -3.81 25.22
N ASP A 302 11.06 -2.99 26.11
CA ASP A 302 11.64 -1.68 25.76
C ASP A 302 12.79 -1.83 24.75
N ALA A 303 13.64 -2.85 24.93
CA ALA A 303 14.71 -3.15 23.98
C ALA A 303 14.17 -3.61 22.63
N TRP A 304 13.09 -4.40 22.63
CA TRP A 304 12.41 -4.83 21.41
C TRP A 304 11.75 -3.65 20.70
N ARG A 305 11.03 -2.77 21.40
CA ARG A 305 10.45 -1.55 20.82
C ARG A 305 11.53 -0.70 20.14
N TRP A 306 12.64 -0.48 20.85
CA TRP A 306 13.77 0.27 20.29
C TRP A 306 14.33 -0.39 19.04
N TRP A 307 14.54 -1.71 19.06
CA TRP A 307 15.03 -2.47 17.90
C TRP A 307 14.03 -2.45 16.75
N ALA A 308 12.75 -2.70 17.00
CA ALA A 308 11.70 -2.79 15.99
C ALA A 308 11.52 -1.46 15.27
N ARG A 309 11.51 -0.34 16.01
CA ARG A 309 11.51 1.01 15.44
C ARG A 309 12.76 1.29 14.59
N THR A 310 13.95 0.99 15.12
CA THR A 310 15.21 1.33 14.44
C THR A 310 15.54 0.43 13.24
N SER A 311 14.99 -0.78 13.22
CA SER A 311 15.10 -1.72 12.10
C SER A 311 13.98 -1.56 11.07
N GLY A 312 12.89 -0.87 11.41
CA GLY A 312 11.68 -0.79 10.59
C GLY A 312 10.86 -2.08 10.58
N ALA A 313 11.09 -3.00 11.53
CA ALA A 313 10.39 -4.28 11.63
C ALA A 313 8.92 -4.14 12.05
N VAL A 314 8.58 -3.04 12.72
CA VAL A 314 7.19 -2.65 13.03
C VAL A 314 7.01 -1.25 12.49
N GLY A 315 5.96 -1.04 11.67
CA GLY A 315 5.57 0.30 11.24
C GLY A 315 6.01 0.77 9.85
N GLY A 316 5.94 -0.08 8.83
CA GLY A 316 5.97 0.40 7.44
C GLY A 316 7.35 0.84 6.92
N GLY A 317 8.44 0.37 7.51
CA GLY A 317 9.77 0.50 6.91
C GLY A 317 9.93 -0.39 5.67
N HIS A 318 9.74 0.17 4.48
CA HIS A 318 10.04 -0.44 3.16
C HIS A 318 9.29 -1.74 2.79
N GLY A 319 7.96 -1.79 2.95
CA GLY A 319 7.11 -2.87 2.43
C GLY A 319 6.20 -2.39 1.30
N ASP A 320 6.06 -3.21 0.25
CA ASP A 320 5.28 -2.96 -0.97
C ASP A 320 3.89 -2.34 -0.70
N HIS A 321 3.67 -1.13 -1.24
CA HIS A 321 2.35 -0.54 -1.37
C HIS A 321 1.64 -1.18 -2.57
N SER A 322 1.02 -2.34 -2.35
CA SER A 322 0.04 -2.88 -3.28
C SER A 322 -1.35 -2.60 -2.73
N ALA A 323 -2.25 -2.07 -3.55
CA ALA A 323 -3.69 -1.96 -3.27
C ALA A 323 -4.41 -3.32 -3.16
N ALA A 324 -3.65 -4.42 -3.15
CA ALA A 324 -4.13 -5.71 -2.70
C ALA A 324 -3.95 -5.75 -1.18
N ALA A 325 -5.05 -5.83 -0.42
CA ALA A 325 -4.95 -6.07 1.01
C ALA A 325 -4.05 -7.29 1.26
N PRO A 326 -3.19 -7.26 2.28
CA PRO A 326 -2.25 -8.33 2.52
C PRO A 326 -3.03 -9.64 2.63
N ASP A 327 -2.67 -10.62 1.79
CA ASP A 327 -2.92 -11.99 2.15
C ASP A 327 -2.08 -12.29 3.40
N ASP A 328 -2.48 -13.24 4.25
CA ASP A 328 -1.66 -13.63 5.41
C ASP A 328 -0.23 -14.09 5.03
N ALA A 329 0.06 -14.22 3.73
CA ALA A 329 1.36 -14.58 3.17
C ALA A 329 2.23 -13.38 2.72
N GLY A 330 1.70 -12.15 2.74
CA GLY A 330 2.29 -10.97 2.11
C GLY A 330 2.45 -9.79 3.07
N GLY A 331 3.38 -9.90 4.02
CA GLY A 331 3.84 -8.77 4.83
C GLY A 331 2.96 -8.47 6.05
N HIS A 332 3.31 -9.05 7.19
CA HIS A 332 2.80 -8.82 8.55
C HIS A 332 1.28 -8.92 8.78
N GLY A 333 0.42 -9.03 7.76
CA GLY A 333 -1.02 -9.30 7.87
C GLY A 333 -1.80 -8.45 8.87
N GLY A 334 -1.29 -7.28 9.27
CA GLY A 334 -1.82 -6.50 10.40
C GLY A 334 -1.75 -7.22 11.77
N HIS A 335 -1.07 -8.36 11.87
CA HIS A 335 -1.06 -9.22 13.07
C HIS A 335 0.01 -8.83 14.11
N ALA A 336 0.81 -7.79 13.84
CA ALA A 336 1.86 -7.35 14.75
C ALA A 336 2.03 -5.82 14.74
N GLY A 337 1.76 -5.20 15.89
CA GLY A 337 1.98 -3.77 16.13
C GLY A 337 0.80 -2.86 15.78
N PRO A 338 0.88 -1.58 16.17
CA PRO A 338 -0.15 -0.59 15.89
C PRO A 338 -0.38 -0.39 14.39
N GLN A 339 -1.65 -0.40 13.98
CA GLN A 339 -2.04 -0.20 12.59
C GLN A 339 -2.08 1.29 12.22
N PRO A 340 -1.80 1.63 10.95
CA PRO A 340 -2.02 2.98 10.43
C PRO A 340 -3.46 3.47 10.61
N TRP A 341 -3.61 4.79 10.58
CA TRP A 341 -4.93 5.42 10.70
C TRP A 341 -5.03 6.63 9.77
N THR A 342 -6.14 6.73 9.06
CA THR A 342 -6.51 7.91 8.27
C THR A 342 -7.23 8.88 9.17
N ALA A 343 -6.66 10.08 9.35
CA ALA A 343 -7.23 11.10 10.22
C ALA A 343 -8.61 11.54 9.71
N MET A 344 -9.63 11.43 10.56
CA MET A 344 -10.98 11.86 10.19
C MET A 344 -11.19 13.31 10.63
N THR A 345 -11.49 14.18 9.65
CA THR A 345 -11.69 15.62 9.85
C THR A 345 -13.12 16.08 9.53
N ASP A 346 -13.98 15.19 9.02
CA ASP A 346 -15.41 15.47 8.82
C ASP A 346 -16.21 15.12 10.09
N PRO A 347 -16.76 16.11 10.81
CA PRO A 347 -17.52 15.86 12.04
C PRO A 347 -18.75 14.98 11.83
N ALA A 348 -19.35 14.98 10.64
CA ALA A 348 -20.50 14.14 10.35
C ALA A 348 -20.11 12.65 10.21
N GLN A 349 -18.92 12.37 9.66
CA GLN A 349 -18.38 11.02 9.60
C GLN A 349 -17.98 10.53 11.01
N CYS A 350 -17.29 11.36 11.81
CA CYS A 350 -16.97 11.02 13.20
C CYS A 350 -18.23 10.72 14.03
N ALA A 351 -19.25 11.56 13.96
CA ALA A 351 -20.50 11.32 14.70
C ALA A 351 -21.19 10.01 14.28
N ARG A 352 -21.14 9.67 12.98
CA ARG A 352 -21.69 8.41 12.49
C ARG A 352 -20.88 7.21 12.96
N LEU A 353 -19.55 7.27 12.87
CA LEU A 353 -18.69 6.19 13.35
C LEU A 353 -18.88 5.96 14.86
N GLU A 354 -19.08 7.02 15.65
CA GLU A 354 -19.41 6.90 17.08
C GLU A 354 -20.72 6.12 17.31
N GLU A 355 -21.77 6.39 16.53
CA GLU A 355 -23.04 5.65 16.56
C GLU A 355 -22.85 4.18 16.16
N GLU A 356 -22.07 3.91 15.11
CA GLU A 356 -21.79 2.56 14.63
C GLU A 356 -20.97 1.73 15.63
N VAL A 357 -19.92 2.31 16.21
CA VAL A 357 -19.12 1.66 17.27
C VAL A 357 -19.96 1.38 18.51
N ALA A 358 -20.88 2.28 18.87
CA ALA A 358 -21.81 2.05 19.97
C ALA A 358 -22.79 0.90 19.68
N LEU A 359 -23.30 0.80 18.45
CA LEU A 359 -24.19 -0.28 18.01
C LEU A 359 -23.46 -1.64 17.95
N ALA A 360 -22.24 -1.66 17.40
CA ALA A 360 -21.37 -2.84 17.41
C ALA A 360 -21.11 -3.31 18.84
N ARG A 361 -20.83 -2.38 19.77
CA ARG A 361 -20.68 -2.69 21.19
C ARG A 361 -21.94 -3.27 21.81
N GLU A 362 -23.11 -2.68 21.55
CA GLU A 362 -24.39 -3.21 22.04
C GLU A 362 -24.61 -4.65 21.57
N THR A 363 -24.30 -4.92 20.30
CA THR A 363 -24.40 -6.24 19.66
C THR A 363 -23.47 -7.25 20.33
N ALA A 364 -22.20 -6.90 20.55
CA ALA A 364 -21.25 -7.75 21.26
C ALA A 364 -21.73 -8.08 22.69
N LEU A 365 -22.19 -7.07 23.43
CA LEU A 365 -22.63 -7.22 24.82
C LEU A 365 -23.96 -7.96 24.97
N ALA A 366 -24.71 -8.19 23.89
CA ALA A 366 -25.90 -9.05 23.90
C ALA A 366 -25.56 -10.53 24.10
N TYR A 367 -24.30 -10.93 23.83
CA TYR A 367 -23.81 -12.31 23.96
C TYR A 367 -22.56 -12.35 24.85
N PRO A 368 -22.70 -12.06 26.17
CA PRO A 368 -21.55 -11.83 27.03
C PRO A 368 -20.65 -13.05 27.19
N THR A 369 -21.18 -14.27 27.04
CA THR A 369 -20.40 -15.51 27.09
C THR A 369 -20.48 -16.32 25.79
N ALA A 370 -19.48 -17.16 25.54
CA ALA A 370 -19.48 -18.08 24.40
C ALA A 370 -20.68 -19.05 24.42
N ALA A 371 -21.18 -19.40 25.61
CA ALA A 371 -22.40 -20.17 25.78
C ALA A 371 -23.64 -19.42 25.26
N ASP A 372 -23.75 -18.12 25.49
CA ASP A 372 -24.87 -17.29 25.01
C ASP A 372 -24.91 -17.25 23.48
N ALA A 373 -23.76 -17.01 22.84
CA ALA A 373 -23.65 -17.06 21.37
C ALA A 373 -23.97 -18.46 20.82
N THR A 374 -23.49 -19.52 21.49
CA THR A 374 -23.79 -20.90 21.08
C THR A 374 -25.29 -21.23 21.19
N GLU A 375 -25.97 -20.79 22.26
CA GLU A 375 -27.42 -20.95 22.41
C GLU A 375 -28.19 -20.21 21.31
N ALA A 376 -27.68 -19.05 20.89
CA ALA A 376 -28.26 -18.22 19.85
C ALA A 376 -27.94 -18.70 18.42
N GLY A 377 -27.09 -19.74 18.26
CA GLY A 377 -26.85 -20.43 17.00
C GLY A 377 -25.50 -20.15 16.34
N TRP A 378 -24.61 -19.39 16.99
CA TRP A 378 -23.23 -19.24 16.54
C TRP A 378 -22.44 -20.52 16.81
N VAL A 379 -21.47 -20.82 15.96
CA VAL A 379 -20.64 -22.03 16.03
C VAL A 379 -19.18 -21.64 16.07
N ARG A 380 -18.41 -22.18 17.01
CA ARG A 380 -16.96 -21.97 17.04
C ARG A 380 -16.31 -22.50 15.76
N VAL A 381 -15.66 -21.62 15.02
CA VAL A 381 -14.91 -21.93 13.80
C VAL A 381 -13.40 -21.87 14.01
N THR A 382 -12.93 -21.13 15.01
CA THR A 382 -11.50 -21.07 15.39
C THR A 382 -11.41 -21.12 16.91
N GLY A 383 -10.50 -21.93 17.45
CA GLY A 383 -10.20 -21.92 18.88
C GLY A 383 -9.48 -20.64 19.31
N TYR A 384 -9.22 -20.46 20.60
CA TYR A 384 -8.44 -19.31 21.05
C TYR A 384 -7.04 -19.34 20.44
N VAL A 385 -6.68 -18.24 19.78
CA VAL A 385 -5.34 -18.00 19.27
C VAL A 385 -4.87 -16.65 19.82
N PRO A 386 -3.69 -16.59 20.48
CA PRO A 386 -3.15 -15.34 20.97
C PRO A 386 -3.14 -14.25 19.90
N GLY A 387 -3.58 -13.05 20.25
CA GLY A 387 -3.73 -11.91 19.36
C GLY A 387 -5.12 -11.77 18.74
N ILE A 388 -5.80 -12.86 18.39
CA ILE A 388 -6.99 -12.81 17.51
C ILE A 388 -8.29 -13.35 18.14
N ALA A 389 -8.22 -13.93 19.35
CA ALA A 389 -9.33 -14.51 20.09
C ALA A 389 -9.84 -15.86 19.56
N ALA A 390 -10.91 -16.40 20.16
CA ALA A 390 -11.69 -17.50 19.61
C ALA A 390 -12.85 -16.96 18.75
N HIS A 391 -13.06 -17.52 17.56
CA HIS A 391 -14.07 -17.05 16.61
C HIS A 391 -15.31 -17.94 16.61
N TYR A 392 -16.47 -17.32 16.85
CA TYR A 392 -17.78 -17.96 16.77
C TYR A 392 -18.55 -17.35 15.62
N MET A 393 -18.84 -18.15 14.59
CA MET A 393 -19.46 -17.69 13.34
C MET A 393 -20.95 -18.04 13.30
N ASN A 394 -21.76 -17.10 12.79
CA ASN A 394 -23.14 -17.34 12.39
C ASN A 394 -23.25 -17.42 10.87
N PHE A 395 -23.28 -18.64 10.34
CA PHE A 395 -23.36 -18.89 8.90
C PHE A 395 -24.64 -18.39 8.24
N ALA A 396 -25.66 -17.99 8.99
CA ALA A 396 -26.87 -17.40 8.42
C ALA A 396 -26.67 -15.93 8.02
N LEU A 397 -25.65 -15.26 8.58
CA LEU A 397 -25.29 -13.87 8.27
C LEU A 397 -24.21 -13.79 7.19
N VAL A 398 -23.45 -14.88 6.96
CA VAL A 398 -22.38 -14.89 5.95
C VAL A 398 -22.94 -14.69 4.54
N ASP A 399 -22.83 -13.46 4.07
CA ASP A 399 -23.20 -13.04 2.72
C ASP A 399 -22.23 -11.97 2.18
N GLY A 400 -22.69 -11.07 1.31
CA GLY A 400 -21.85 -10.05 0.67
C GLY A 400 -22.20 -8.62 1.10
N GLU A 401 -22.92 -8.45 2.21
CA GLU A 401 -23.40 -7.16 2.72
C GLU A 401 -22.87 -6.92 4.13
N PHE A 402 -22.19 -5.78 4.33
CA PHE A 402 -21.76 -5.34 5.65
C PHE A 402 -22.94 -4.71 6.41
N ALA A 403 -23.17 -5.18 7.64
CA ALA A 403 -24.13 -4.59 8.57
C ALA A 403 -23.56 -4.58 10.00
N VAL A 404 -23.54 -3.39 10.62
CA VAL A 404 -22.90 -3.14 11.94
C VAL A 404 -23.49 -3.98 13.08
N ASP A 405 -24.79 -4.25 13.05
CA ASP A 405 -25.51 -5.03 14.07
C ASP A 405 -25.72 -6.51 13.69
N GLU A 406 -25.22 -6.93 12.53
CA GLU A 406 -25.28 -8.32 12.07
C GLU A 406 -23.87 -8.89 11.79
N PRO A 407 -22.93 -8.84 12.75
CA PRO A 407 -21.59 -9.36 12.56
C PRO A 407 -21.62 -10.88 12.32
N GLU A 408 -20.89 -11.35 11.31
CA GLU A 408 -20.80 -12.78 11.02
C GLU A 408 -20.08 -13.54 12.14
N MET A 409 -19.24 -12.87 12.93
CA MET A 409 -18.50 -13.49 14.03
C MET A 409 -18.49 -12.66 15.32
N ILE A 410 -18.58 -13.37 16.44
CA ILE A 410 -18.34 -12.84 17.78
C ILE A 410 -17.03 -13.44 18.31
N LEU A 411 -16.22 -12.62 18.96
CA LEU A 411 -14.89 -12.95 19.44
C LEU A 411 -14.89 -13.13 20.96
N TYR A 412 -14.24 -14.19 21.45
CA TYR A 412 -14.18 -14.53 22.88
C TYR A 412 -12.75 -14.72 23.38
N ASP A 413 -12.47 -14.33 24.62
CA ASP A 413 -11.15 -14.42 25.26
C ASP A 413 -10.68 -15.86 25.58
N GLY A 414 -11.42 -16.90 25.17
CA GLY A 414 -11.04 -18.29 25.39
C GLY A 414 -11.98 -19.31 24.75
N ASP A 415 -11.71 -20.58 25.01
CA ASP A 415 -12.41 -21.73 24.40
C ASP A 415 -13.54 -22.31 25.25
N GLY A 416 -13.65 -21.87 26.51
CA GLY A 416 -14.66 -22.34 27.45
C GLY A 416 -16.04 -21.75 27.18
N PRO A 417 -17.12 -22.40 27.65
CA PRO A 417 -18.47 -21.84 27.55
C PRO A 417 -18.63 -20.51 28.30
N ASP A 418 -17.85 -20.30 29.36
CA ASP A 418 -17.86 -19.10 30.18
C ASP A 418 -16.88 -18.02 29.67
N ALA A 419 -16.23 -18.22 28.51
CA ALA A 419 -15.34 -17.23 27.91
C ALA A 419 -16.08 -15.93 27.61
N HIS A 420 -15.46 -14.79 27.88
CA HIS A 420 -16.09 -13.47 27.79
C HIS A 420 -15.89 -12.84 26.41
N VAL A 421 -16.90 -12.10 25.95
CA VAL A 421 -16.84 -11.39 24.67
C VAL A 421 -15.74 -10.31 24.69
N VAL A 422 -14.95 -10.20 23.62
CA VAL A 422 -13.85 -9.22 23.49
C VAL A 422 -13.99 -8.30 22.29
N GLY A 423 -14.78 -8.68 21.30
CA GLY A 423 -14.94 -7.92 20.07
C GLY A 423 -15.84 -8.63 19.07
N LEU A 424 -15.91 -8.05 17.87
CA LEU A 424 -16.64 -8.58 16.73
C LEU A 424 -15.70 -8.77 15.55
N SER A 425 -16.08 -9.64 14.64
CA SER A 425 -15.46 -9.70 13.32
C SER A 425 -16.53 -9.77 12.24
N TYR A 426 -16.31 -9.02 11.17
CA TYR A 426 -17.16 -8.93 10.00
C TYR A 426 -16.53 -9.74 8.89
N TYR A 427 -17.33 -10.57 8.21
CA TYR A 427 -16.88 -11.51 7.20
C TYR A 427 -17.73 -11.41 5.94
N VAL A 428 -17.24 -10.61 4.98
CA VAL A 428 -17.94 -10.29 3.74
C VAL A 428 -17.43 -11.15 2.59
N ILE A 429 -18.37 -11.75 1.84
CA ILE A 429 -18.08 -12.51 0.63
C ILE A 429 -18.03 -11.59 -0.59
N GLN A 430 -16.85 -11.42 -1.16
CA GLN A 430 -16.63 -10.68 -2.40
C GLN A 430 -15.69 -11.43 -3.34
N ASP A 431 -16.07 -11.47 -4.62
CA ASP A 431 -15.25 -12.05 -5.68
C ASP A 431 -14.09 -11.13 -6.10
N GLY A 432 -12.94 -11.73 -6.39
CA GLY A 432 -11.75 -11.01 -6.85
C GLY A 432 -10.79 -10.65 -5.72
N ASP A 433 -9.78 -9.85 -6.06
CA ASP A 433 -8.70 -9.46 -5.16
C ASP A 433 -8.80 -8.00 -4.69
N ALA A 434 -9.83 -7.29 -5.13
CA ALA A 434 -10.14 -5.95 -4.63
C ALA A 434 -10.81 -6.05 -3.26
N GLU A 435 -10.30 -5.28 -2.30
CA GLU A 435 -10.88 -5.15 -0.97
C GLU A 435 -12.33 -4.63 -1.05
N PRO A 436 -13.26 -5.13 -0.21
CA PRO A 436 -14.60 -4.58 -0.11
C PRO A 436 -14.55 -3.11 0.30
N THR A 437 -15.38 -2.29 -0.34
CA THR A 437 -15.52 -0.87 0.01
C THR A 437 -16.60 -0.61 1.07
N GLN A 438 -17.24 -1.67 1.58
CA GLN A 438 -18.29 -1.58 2.58
C GLN A 438 -17.67 -1.77 3.95
N GLY A 439 -18.14 -1.04 4.95
CA GLY A 439 -17.54 -1.07 6.27
C GLY A 439 -18.15 -0.01 7.19
N PHE A 440 -17.48 0.19 8.31
CA PHE A 440 -17.69 1.33 9.18
C PHE A 440 -17.44 2.64 8.45
N THR A 441 -17.99 3.72 8.97
CA THR A 441 -17.80 5.05 8.39
C THR A 441 -16.35 5.51 8.58
N GLY A 442 -15.66 5.69 7.45
CA GLY A 442 -14.26 6.12 7.41
C GLY A 442 -13.45 5.17 6.54
N ASP A 443 -12.14 5.25 6.64
CA ASP A 443 -11.20 4.44 5.84
C ASP A 443 -10.34 3.51 6.71
N ASN A 444 -10.75 3.25 7.96
CA ASN A 444 -9.88 2.67 8.99
C ASN A 444 -10.16 1.19 9.30
N ASP A 445 -11.25 0.59 8.79
CA ASP A 445 -11.69 -0.76 9.11
C ASP A 445 -11.29 -1.82 8.07
N HIS A 446 -10.04 -1.75 7.63
CA HIS A 446 -9.48 -2.58 6.57
C HIS A 446 -9.73 -4.08 6.74
N TYR A 447 -10.00 -4.74 5.62
CA TYR A 447 -10.16 -6.18 5.54
C TYR A 447 -8.84 -6.89 5.23
N HIS A 448 -8.68 -8.10 5.76
CA HIS A 448 -7.67 -9.07 5.35
C HIS A 448 -8.35 -10.38 4.90
N ARG A 449 -7.55 -11.33 4.39
CA ARG A 449 -8.06 -12.62 3.89
C ARG A 449 -7.23 -13.79 4.38
N HIS A 450 -7.95 -14.81 4.82
CA HIS A 450 -7.38 -16.10 5.15
C HIS A 450 -7.47 -17.08 3.97
N VAL A 451 -6.47 -17.02 3.09
CA VAL A 451 -6.40 -17.86 1.90
C VAL A 451 -5.67 -19.16 2.22
N GLY A 452 -6.38 -20.27 2.18
CA GLY A 452 -5.77 -21.58 2.38
C GLY A 452 -6.02 -22.23 3.73
N LEU A 453 -6.70 -21.64 4.70
CA LEU A 453 -6.85 -22.25 6.05
C LEU A 453 -7.12 -23.77 6.03
N CYS A 454 -6.47 -24.52 6.91
CA CYS A 454 -6.77 -25.94 7.06
C CYS A 454 -8.07 -26.14 7.85
N GLN A 455 -9.15 -26.54 7.16
CA GLN A 455 -10.45 -26.78 7.78
C GLN A 455 -10.66 -28.26 8.12
N GLY A 456 -11.08 -28.53 9.35
CA GLY A 456 -11.45 -29.85 9.84
C GLY A 456 -12.88 -29.91 10.39
N PRO A 457 -13.29 -31.06 10.96
CA PRO A 457 -14.66 -31.28 11.46
C PRO A 457 -15.12 -30.34 12.59
N GLY A 458 -14.22 -29.61 13.22
CA GLY A 458 -14.49 -28.69 14.34
C GLY A 458 -14.06 -27.25 14.08
N GLY A 459 -13.83 -26.87 12.81
CA GLY A 459 -13.34 -25.55 12.43
C GLY A 459 -11.92 -25.57 11.86
N VAL A 460 -11.22 -24.45 11.95
CA VAL A 460 -9.84 -24.24 11.54
C VAL A 460 -8.90 -25.02 12.45
N ILE A 461 -8.04 -25.86 11.86
CA ILE A 461 -7.06 -26.71 12.55
C ILE A 461 -5.63 -26.48 12.04
N GLY A 462 -5.43 -25.40 11.29
CA GLY A 462 -4.14 -24.93 10.78
C GLY A 462 -4.32 -23.66 9.96
N ASP A 463 -3.31 -22.80 10.03
CA ASP A 463 -3.20 -21.51 9.34
C ASP A 463 -3.07 -21.63 7.81
N SER A 464 -2.96 -20.47 7.16
CA SER A 464 -2.80 -20.33 5.71
C SER A 464 -1.49 -20.95 5.20
N THR A 465 -0.45 -21.06 6.04
CA THR A 465 0.87 -21.61 5.67
C THR A 465 1.00 -23.12 5.90
N THR A 466 0.11 -23.73 6.69
CA THR A 466 0.02 -25.20 6.85
C THR A 466 -0.10 -25.87 5.47
N THR A 467 0.78 -26.81 5.16
CA THR A 467 0.78 -27.48 3.84
C THR A 467 -0.44 -28.39 3.65
N GLU A 468 -0.76 -28.75 2.41
CA GLU A 468 -1.87 -29.70 2.12
C GLU A 468 -1.62 -31.08 2.76
N GLU A 469 -0.37 -31.55 2.77
CA GLU A 469 0.00 -32.83 3.41
C GLU A 469 -0.18 -32.78 4.93
N GLU A 470 0.29 -31.71 5.58
CA GLU A 470 0.11 -31.52 7.02
C GLU A 470 -1.36 -31.36 7.37
N CYS A 471 -2.12 -30.62 6.56
CA CYS A 471 -3.54 -30.44 6.75
C CYS A 471 -4.30 -31.78 6.66
N ALA A 472 -4.01 -32.59 5.64
CA ALA A 472 -4.57 -33.92 5.49
C ALA A 472 -4.17 -34.85 6.64
N ALA A 473 -2.93 -34.75 7.14
CA ALA A 473 -2.45 -35.51 8.30
C ALA A 473 -3.20 -35.14 9.60
N ARG A 474 -3.65 -33.88 9.73
CA ARG A 474 -4.52 -33.41 10.82
C ARG A 474 -6.00 -33.78 10.61
N GLY A 475 -6.35 -34.41 9.48
CA GLY A 475 -7.71 -34.78 9.13
C GLY A 475 -8.55 -33.64 8.54
N GLY A 476 -7.89 -32.59 8.03
CA GLY A 476 -8.52 -31.44 7.39
C GLY A 476 -8.30 -31.37 5.88
N VAL A 477 -8.81 -30.30 5.28
CA VAL A 477 -8.64 -29.92 3.87
C VAL A 477 -8.35 -28.42 3.78
N LYS A 478 -7.46 -28.00 2.89
CA LYS A 478 -7.20 -26.57 2.64
C LYS A 478 -8.44 -25.92 2.06
N ALA A 479 -8.94 -24.90 2.73
CA ALA A 479 -10.00 -24.04 2.25
C ALA A 479 -9.46 -23.11 1.17
N ASN A 480 -10.31 -22.72 0.21
CA ASN A 480 -9.90 -21.70 -0.74
C ASN A 480 -9.81 -20.33 -0.05
N GLY A 481 -10.87 -19.89 0.63
CA GLY A 481 -10.88 -18.66 1.43
C GLY A 481 -10.74 -17.34 0.65
N SER A 482 -10.45 -17.36 -0.65
CA SER A 482 -10.05 -16.16 -1.41
C SER A 482 -11.15 -15.12 -1.59
N LYS A 483 -12.40 -15.48 -1.30
CA LYS A 483 -13.56 -14.60 -1.37
C LYS A 483 -13.99 -14.03 -0.02
N GLY A 484 -13.42 -14.55 1.07
CA GLY A 484 -13.83 -14.20 2.41
C GLY A 484 -12.94 -13.11 2.98
N TRP A 485 -13.48 -11.92 3.08
CA TRP A 485 -12.81 -10.74 3.59
C TRP A 485 -13.19 -10.56 5.05
N MET A 486 -12.20 -10.45 5.92
CA MET A 486 -12.39 -10.36 7.36
C MET A 486 -11.88 -9.02 7.88
N SER A 487 -12.68 -8.36 8.72
CA SER A 487 -12.26 -7.21 9.53
C SER A 487 -12.61 -7.47 11.00
N HIS A 488 -11.91 -6.82 11.92
CA HIS A 488 -12.09 -6.97 13.36
C HIS A 488 -12.43 -5.63 13.98
N ALA A 489 -13.25 -5.64 15.03
CA ALA A 489 -13.60 -4.44 15.79
C ALA A 489 -13.54 -4.71 17.30
N TRP A 490 -12.59 -4.08 17.99
CA TRP A 490 -12.35 -4.20 19.44
C TRP A 490 -13.21 -3.21 20.22
N VAL A 491 -14.51 -3.45 20.23
CA VAL A 491 -15.52 -2.51 20.75
C VAL A 491 -15.91 -2.73 22.22
N VAL A 492 -15.45 -3.82 22.84
CA VAL A 492 -15.84 -4.19 24.21
C VAL A 492 -15.04 -3.36 25.25
N PRO A 493 -15.72 -2.68 26.20
CA PRO A 493 -15.03 -1.89 27.22
C PRO A 493 -14.03 -2.69 28.05
N GLY A 494 -12.82 -2.16 28.20
CA GLY A 494 -11.72 -2.83 28.89
C GLY A 494 -10.90 -3.78 28.01
N CYS A 495 -11.30 -4.00 26.76
CA CYS A 495 -10.60 -4.78 25.74
C CYS A 495 -10.16 -3.90 24.55
N GLU A 496 -10.13 -2.57 24.71
CA GLU A 496 -9.69 -1.66 23.66
C GLU A 496 -8.25 -2.00 23.23
N SER A 497 -8.04 -2.25 21.94
CA SER A 497 -6.75 -2.71 21.45
C SER A 497 -5.71 -1.58 21.43
N PRO A 498 -4.55 -1.75 22.09
CA PRO A 498 -3.40 -0.84 21.93
C PRO A 498 -2.83 -0.80 20.50
N TRP A 499 -3.29 -1.68 19.60
CA TRP A 499 -2.89 -1.67 18.19
C TRP A 499 -3.92 -1.00 17.27
N GLY A 500 -5.06 -0.55 17.81
CA GLY A 500 -6.09 0.20 17.09
C GLY A 500 -7.45 -0.49 17.13
N LEU A 501 -8.53 0.30 17.06
CA LEU A 501 -9.93 -0.16 17.11
C LEU A 501 -10.22 -1.28 16.11
N PHE A 502 -9.64 -1.19 14.92
CA PHE A 502 -9.82 -2.13 13.82
C PHE A 502 -8.58 -3.00 13.54
N SER A 503 -7.66 -3.14 14.50
CA SER A 503 -6.46 -3.94 14.29
C SER A 503 -6.80 -5.42 14.10
N ALA A 504 -6.11 -6.12 13.19
CA ALA A 504 -6.38 -7.55 12.94
C ALA A 504 -6.09 -8.43 14.17
N ALA A 505 -5.18 -7.98 15.04
CA ALA A 505 -4.86 -8.60 16.31
C ALA A 505 -4.73 -7.54 17.43
N THR A 506 -4.72 -7.97 18.68
CA THR A 506 -4.49 -7.13 19.85
C THR A 506 -3.46 -7.75 20.79
N PRO A 507 -2.53 -6.96 21.37
CA PRO A 507 -1.53 -7.49 22.31
C PRO A 507 -2.15 -7.90 23.65
N LEU A 508 -3.40 -7.52 23.91
CA LEU A 508 -4.09 -7.89 25.15
C LEU A 508 -4.43 -9.37 25.21
N LEU A 509 -4.63 -10.03 24.07
CA LEU A 509 -5.01 -11.44 24.00
C LEU A 509 -3.77 -12.33 23.99
N GLU A 510 -2.95 -12.27 25.03
CA GLU A 510 -1.81 -13.16 25.20
C GLU A 510 -2.19 -14.48 25.90
N GLU A 511 -1.24 -15.39 26.10
CA GLU A 511 -1.49 -16.73 26.63
C GLU A 511 -2.24 -16.72 27.97
N ALA A 512 -1.83 -15.89 28.92
CA ALA A 512 -2.44 -15.80 30.25
C ALA A 512 -3.89 -15.31 30.21
N THR A 513 -4.26 -14.52 29.20
CA THR A 513 -5.66 -14.11 28.97
C THR A 513 -6.52 -15.32 28.61
N GLY A 514 -6.06 -16.13 27.66
CA GLY A 514 -6.72 -17.37 27.26
C GLY A 514 -6.81 -18.39 28.39
N GLU A 515 -5.74 -18.56 29.17
CA GLU A 515 -5.68 -19.48 30.30
C GLU A 515 -6.63 -19.12 31.44
N ALA A 516 -6.89 -17.82 31.66
CA ALA A 516 -7.74 -17.32 32.72
C ALA A 516 -9.20 -17.07 32.30
N SER A 517 -9.51 -17.24 31.02
CA SER A 517 -10.84 -17.03 30.45
C SER A 517 -11.92 -17.85 31.18
N GLY A 518 -13.03 -17.19 31.53
CA GLY A 518 -14.15 -17.77 32.27
C GLY A 518 -13.94 -17.95 33.78
N ASP A 519 -12.69 -17.86 34.26
CA ASP A 519 -12.36 -17.91 35.70
C ASP A 519 -12.18 -16.51 36.33
N ASN A 520 -12.25 -15.45 35.51
CA ASN A 520 -12.04 -14.06 35.88
C ASN A 520 -13.34 -13.22 35.83
N ASP A 521 -13.33 -12.06 36.51
CA ASP A 521 -14.52 -11.20 36.67
C ASP A 521 -14.87 -10.35 35.42
N GLY A 522 -14.25 -10.61 34.25
CA GLY A 522 -14.56 -9.94 33.00
C GLY A 522 -13.54 -10.15 31.87
N ALA A 523 -13.89 -9.69 30.67
CA ALA A 523 -13.07 -9.81 29.47
C ALA A 523 -11.73 -9.07 29.58
N CYS A 524 -10.66 -9.66 29.06
CA CYS A 524 -9.30 -9.11 29.00
C CYS A 524 -8.68 -8.67 30.34
N VAL A 525 -9.33 -8.88 31.49
CA VAL A 525 -8.85 -8.40 32.80
C VAL A 525 -7.61 -9.16 33.27
N ALA A 526 -7.45 -10.40 32.82
CA ALA A 526 -6.31 -11.26 33.15
C ALA A 526 -5.07 -10.98 32.30
N SER A 527 -5.19 -10.10 31.29
CA SER A 527 -4.08 -9.78 30.41
C SER A 527 -2.89 -9.24 31.17
N ALA A 528 -1.74 -9.91 31.02
CA ALA A 528 -0.51 -9.56 31.73
C ALA A 528 0.03 -8.18 31.35
N VAL A 529 -0.35 -7.67 30.17
CA VAL A 529 0.19 -6.43 29.59
C VAL A 529 -0.72 -5.22 29.77
N ARG A 530 -1.85 -5.34 30.49
CA ARG A 530 -2.75 -4.19 30.70
C ARG A 530 -2.07 -2.98 31.33
N GLU A 531 -1.25 -3.21 32.35
CA GLU A 531 -0.56 -2.13 33.07
C GLU A 531 0.43 -1.41 32.14
N ARG A 532 1.10 -2.16 31.25
CA ARG A 532 2.01 -1.62 30.23
C ARG A 532 1.32 -0.62 29.30
N TYR A 533 0.05 -0.87 28.97
CA TYR A 533 -0.77 0.00 28.13
C TYR A 533 -1.68 0.96 28.93
N GLY A 534 -1.42 1.17 30.23
CA GLY A 534 -2.20 2.11 31.04
C GLY A 534 -3.63 1.67 31.36
N MET A 535 -3.99 0.40 31.12
CA MET A 535 -5.33 -0.18 31.28
C MET A 535 -5.56 -0.87 32.64
N GLY A 536 -4.72 -0.58 33.64
CA GLY A 536 -4.80 -1.17 34.98
C GLY A 536 -6.09 -0.83 35.73
N THR A 537 -6.44 -1.63 36.75
CA THR A 537 -7.68 -1.46 37.52
C THR A 537 -7.68 -0.13 38.27
N GLY A 538 -8.45 0.85 37.78
CA GLY A 538 -8.55 2.17 38.40
C GLY A 538 -9.09 3.30 37.52
N VAL A 539 -9.23 3.08 36.21
CA VAL A 539 -9.90 4.03 35.32
C VAL A 539 -11.38 3.68 35.26
N GLU A 540 -12.23 4.48 35.90
CA GLU A 540 -13.65 4.49 35.55
C GLU A 540 -13.75 4.78 34.05
N VAL A 541 -14.34 3.86 33.28
CA VAL A 541 -14.75 4.12 31.91
C VAL A 541 -15.56 5.40 31.94
N ALA A 542 -14.99 6.50 31.44
CA ALA A 542 -15.73 7.74 31.30
C ALA A 542 -16.92 7.42 30.39
N PRO A 543 -18.17 7.61 30.84
CA PRO A 543 -19.29 7.48 29.93
C PRO A 543 -19.07 8.48 28.80
N ALA A 544 -19.20 8.02 27.55
CA ALA A 544 -19.17 8.87 26.37
C ALA A 544 -19.94 10.16 26.69
N SER A 545 -19.23 11.29 26.62
CA SER A 545 -19.82 12.57 26.94
C SER A 545 -20.91 12.85 25.92
N VAL A 546 -22.16 12.58 26.31
CA VAL A 546 -23.34 13.05 25.59
C VAL A 546 -23.26 14.58 25.60
N GLY A 547 -22.74 15.14 24.52
CA GLY A 547 -22.64 16.57 24.28
C GLY A 547 -24.03 17.18 24.21
N GLY A 548 -24.58 17.56 25.36
CA GLY A 548 -25.74 18.45 25.45
C GLY A 548 -25.28 19.89 25.43
N GLY A 549 -25.60 20.63 24.37
CA GLY A 549 -25.44 22.09 24.29
C GLY A 549 -25.48 22.66 22.89
#